data_AF-A0A4Q4YQF1-F1
#
_entry.id   AF-A0A4Q4YQF1-F1
#
_cell.length_a   1.000
_cell.length_b   1.000
_cell.length_c   1.000
_cell.angle_alpha   90.00
_cell.angle_beta   90.00
_cell.angle_gamma   90.00
#
_symmetry.space_group_name_H-M   'P 1'
#
loop_
_entity.id
_entity.type
_entity.pdbx_description
1 polymer ?
#
loop_
_entity_poly.entity_id
_entity_poly.type
_entity_poly.pdbx_seq_one_letter_code
_entity_poly.pdbx_strand_id
1 'polypeptide(L)'
;MDVHLLVYDLSNGLAKQMSMSMLGFQLDAVYHTSIELEGVEYVYDGGISTIRPGSSHLGRPLERIHLGQTQLPIEVVLEYIDSLKQVYTPEAYDLFRHNCNNFSHDLATFLLGKGIPDHIKNMPQAVLDSPFGKMLQPHLEQMVQARKAQRGGLLGIQANAQPQLNGATRPVGPAVQNVTSLPELNNLLGAARKPAAIVFFTSATCPPCKVLYPLYDQLAAEWGDKVSLIKVDTSRAFDVAQKYSIRATPTFISFLHGKEQERWSGADAARLKATVGILAQMAFPTHPHRSLRLPHFANAAPKPVLYSKVPPLSKLLSKLGPTADDAAVQGVKRFIEARAAEGAVDAPLPDMPAFSSFLHSAVKDLPKDILFTVVDLFRCALVDARFSGYFAEEPGHKTVLAILDAVNSAGADCPYALRLVTLQMACNLFSSPLYADRVLGQEAPLLRGALTQLVSASFLDAGHGSVRVAAASLLFNVAASNSRRRVEHPGSDAVLLPESDQVELAASALEAVAQERESGEALHGMLLALGFLAYCAPLDGELVDLLRALEARATILGKKDRFPDEPLIEEVGNELLGKGLAKP
;
A
#
# COMPACT_ATOMS: atom_id res chain seq x y z
N MET A 1 -4.89 -2.64 -25.13
CA MET A 1 -6.28 -2.77 -24.69
C MET A 1 -7.13 -1.77 -25.46
N ASP A 2 -8.27 -2.19 -26.02
CA ASP A 2 -9.18 -1.29 -26.75
C ASP A 2 -10.02 -0.45 -25.77
N VAL A 3 -10.05 0.85 -25.99
CA VAL A 3 -10.79 1.83 -25.18
C VAL A 3 -12.03 2.25 -25.96
N HIS A 4 -13.21 2.02 -25.37
CA HIS A 4 -14.49 2.43 -25.95
C HIS A 4 -15.19 3.43 -25.02
N LEU A 5 -15.90 4.38 -25.63
CA LEU A 5 -16.84 5.26 -24.94
C LEU A 5 -18.25 4.70 -25.12
N LEU A 6 -18.94 4.43 -24.02
CA LEU A 6 -20.35 4.08 -24.03
C LEU A 6 -21.17 5.34 -23.79
N VAL A 7 -22.14 5.58 -24.67
CA VAL A 7 -23.00 6.77 -24.64
C VAL A 7 -24.43 6.34 -24.38
N TYR A 8 -25.07 6.96 -23.38
CA TYR A 8 -26.45 6.72 -22.97
C TYR A 8 -27.26 8.01 -23.07
N ASP A 9 -28.55 7.88 -23.39
CA ASP A 9 -29.50 9.00 -23.38
C ASP A 9 -30.40 8.92 -22.14
N LEU A 10 -30.17 9.81 -21.18
CA LEU A 10 -30.98 9.89 -19.96
C LEU A 10 -32.41 10.39 -20.23
N SER A 11 -32.68 10.97 -21.40
CA SER A 11 -34.00 11.50 -21.75
C SER A 11 -34.91 10.50 -22.46
N ASN A 12 -34.40 9.31 -22.83
CA ASN A 12 -35.11 8.31 -23.61
C ASN A 12 -35.79 8.89 -24.87
N GLY A 13 -35.08 9.76 -25.61
CA GLY A 13 -35.54 10.37 -26.86
C GLY A 13 -36.35 11.67 -26.69
N LEU A 14 -36.70 12.07 -25.46
CA LEU A 14 -37.43 13.32 -25.20
C LEU A 14 -36.60 14.56 -25.55
N ALA A 15 -35.28 14.53 -25.29
CA ALA A 15 -34.40 15.64 -25.63
C ALA A 15 -34.44 15.95 -27.13
N LYS A 16 -34.42 14.92 -27.97
CA LYS A 16 -34.49 15.06 -29.43
C LYS A 16 -35.78 15.72 -29.91
N GLN A 17 -36.90 15.46 -29.23
CA GLN A 17 -38.21 16.00 -29.62
C GLN A 17 -38.44 17.43 -29.13
N MET A 18 -37.88 17.80 -27.97
CA MET A 18 -38.26 19.03 -27.27
C MET A 18 -37.17 20.11 -27.27
N SER A 19 -35.89 19.73 -27.41
CA SER A 19 -34.73 20.63 -27.27
C SER A 19 -34.81 21.87 -28.16
N MET A 20 -35.16 21.73 -29.44
CA MET A 20 -35.24 22.86 -30.36
C MET A 20 -36.26 23.91 -29.92
N SER A 21 -37.39 23.48 -29.35
CA SER A 21 -38.45 24.38 -28.86
C SER A 21 -38.14 25.00 -27.49
N MET A 22 -37.31 24.35 -26.66
CA MET A 22 -37.03 24.77 -25.28
C MET A 22 -35.70 25.50 -25.13
N LEU A 23 -34.63 24.95 -25.71
CA LEU A 23 -33.25 25.43 -25.58
C LEU A 23 -32.83 26.33 -26.76
N GLY A 24 -33.62 26.35 -27.84
CA GLY A 24 -33.31 27.13 -29.04
C GLY A 24 -32.23 26.51 -29.93
N PHE A 25 -31.80 25.29 -29.62
CA PHE A 25 -30.93 24.48 -30.46
C PHE A 25 -31.30 23.00 -30.33
N GLN A 26 -30.96 22.22 -31.35
CA GLN A 26 -31.26 20.80 -31.38
C GLN A 26 -30.24 20.04 -30.51
N LEU A 27 -30.75 19.29 -29.53
CA LEU A 27 -29.99 18.36 -28.71
C LEU A 27 -30.55 16.95 -28.94
N ASP A 28 -29.72 16.03 -29.42
CA ASP A 28 -30.17 14.67 -29.77
C ASP A 28 -30.41 13.76 -28.55
N ALA A 29 -29.72 14.02 -27.44
CA ALA A 29 -29.83 13.24 -26.20
C ALA A 29 -29.29 14.00 -24.99
N VAL A 30 -29.70 13.60 -23.78
CA VAL A 30 -29.00 13.99 -22.54
C VAL A 30 -27.92 12.96 -22.29
N TYR A 31 -26.70 13.29 -22.74
CA TYR A 31 -25.59 12.35 -22.74
C TYR A 31 -25.07 12.03 -21.33
N HIS A 32 -25.11 10.75 -21.00
CA HIS A 32 -24.33 10.13 -19.94
C HIS A 32 -23.27 9.24 -20.58
N THR A 33 -22.04 9.30 -20.09
CA THR A 33 -20.94 8.49 -20.64
C THR A 33 -20.16 7.73 -19.59
N SER A 34 -19.59 6.62 -20.05
CA SER A 34 -18.68 5.75 -19.30
C SER A 34 -17.60 5.20 -20.23
N ILE A 35 -16.47 4.79 -19.66
CA ILE A 35 -15.37 4.19 -20.41
C ILE A 35 -15.43 2.67 -20.25
N GLU A 36 -15.49 1.96 -21.37
CA GLU A 36 -15.32 0.52 -21.42
C GLU A 36 -13.88 0.16 -21.78
N LEU A 37 -13.24 -0.60 -20.89
CA LEU A 37 -11.92 -1.18 -21.10
C LEU A 37 -12.02 -2.68 -20.78
N GLU A 38 -11.63 -3.52 -21.72
CA GLU A 38 -11.54 -4.98 -21.52
C GLU A 38 -12.84 -5.64 -20.99
N GLY A 39 -14.01 -5.17 -21.46
CA GLY A 39 -15.32 -5.72 -21.09
C GLY A 39 -15.89 -5.17 -19.78
N VAL A 40 -15.33 -4.05 -19.31
CA VAL A 40 -15.58 -3.48 -17.99
C VAL A 40 -15.86 -2.01 -18.14
N GLU A 41 -17.01 -1.59 -17.64
CA GLU A 41 -17.49 -0.22 -17.74
C GLU A 41 -17.18 0.53 -16.44
N TYR A 42 -16.39 1.59 -16.55
CA TYR A 42 -16.06 2.52 -15.49
C TYR A 42 -16.93 3.76 -15.64
N VAL A 43 -17.70 4.06 -14.60
CA VAL A 43 -18.71 5.13 -14.61
C VAL A 43 -18.63 5.93 -13.34
N TYR A 44 -18.83 7.24 -13.45
CA TYR A 44 -18.91 8.13 -12.31
C TYR A 44 -20.37 8.53 -12.05
N ASP A 45 -20.91 8.08 -10.91
CA ASP A 45 -22.30 8.31 -10.49
C ASP A 45 -22.38 8.66 -8.99
N GLY A 46 -21.83 9.82 -8.62
CA GLY A 46 -21.64 10.17 -7.20
C GLY A 46 -20.53 9.34 -6.53
N GLY A 47 -19.61 8.81 -7.33
CA GLY A 47 -18.50 7.93 -6.96
C GLY A 47 -18.13 7.07 -8.17
N ILE A 48 -16.86 6.69 -8.28
CA ILE A 48 -16.42 5.82 -9.39
C ILE A 48 -16.89 4.39 -9.10
N SER A 49 -17.69 3.86 -10.03
CA SER A 49 -18.24 2.51 -9.98
C SER A 49 -17.80 1.70 -11.18
N THR A 50 -17.72 0.39 -10.98
CA THR A 50 -17.39 -0.57 -12.03
C THR A 50 -18.60 -1.48 -12.26
N ILE A 51 -19.07 -1.53 -13.50
CA ILE A 51 -20.22 -2.32 -13.93
C ILE A 51 -19.91 -3.08 -15.23
N ARG A 52 -20.77 -4.04 -15.60
CA ARG A 52 -20.66 -4.68 -16.91
C ARG A 52 -21.38 -3.78 -17.92
N PRO A 53 -20.83 -3.59 -19.13
CA PRO A 53 -21.52 -2.86 -20.19
C PRO A 53 -22.99 -3.23 -20.31
N GLY A 54 -23.88 -2.25 -20.08
CA GLY A 54 -25.33 -2.41 -20.19
C GLY A 54 -26.03 -3.21 -19.07
N SER A 55 -25.35 -3.41 -17.93
CA SER A 55 -25.94 -4.02 -16.72
C SER A 55 -26.59 -3.03 -15.75
N SER A 56 -26.49 -1.72 -16.03
CA SER A 56 -27.17 -0.68 -15.26
C SER A 56 -28.66 -0.61 -15.62
N HIS A 57 -29.45 0.05 -14.78
CA HIS A 57 -30.86 0.35 -15.04
C HIS A 57 -31.07 1.26 -16.27
N LEU A 58 -30.00 1.86 -16.81
CA LEU A 58 -30.01 2.64 -18.05
C LEU A 58 -30.13 1.75 -19.31
N GLY A 59 -29.97 0.44 -19.16
CA GLY A 59 -30.11 -0.51 -20.26
C GLY A 59 -28.92 -0.51 -21.21
N ARG A 60 -29.15 -0.75 -22.50
CA ARG A 60 -28.07 -0.81 -23.50
C ARG A 60 -27.64 0.60 -23.94
N PRO A 61 -26.34 0.84 -24.16
CA PRO A 61 -25.85 2.13 -24.65
C PRO A 61 -26.48 2.46 -26.01
N LEU A 62 -26.79 3.74 -26.20
CA LEU A 62 -27.24 4.31 -27.48
C LEU A 62 -26.16 4.15 -28.55
N GLU A 63 -24.91 4.40 -28.16
CA GLU A 63 -23.75 4.32 -29.04
C GLU A 63 -22.53 3.76 -28.30
N ARG A 64 -21.71 2.99 -29.01
CA ARG A 64 -20.41 2.48 -28.54
C ARG A 64 -19.34 2.98 -29.51
N ILE A 65 -18.60 4.01 -29.08
CA ILE A 65 -17.60 4.70 -29.90
C ILE A 65 -16.21 4.13 -29.58
N HIS A 66 -15.49 3.62 -30.59
CA HIS A 66 -14.09 3.23 -30.41
C HIS A 66 -13.20 4.47 -30.35
N LEU A 67 -12.56 4.71 -29.20
CA LEU A 67 -11.69 5.87 -29.03
C LEU A 67 -10.25 5.56 -29.47
N GLY A 68 -9.76 4.34 -29.29
CA GLY A 68 -8.42 3.92 -29.68
C GLY A 68 -7.89 2.76 -28.84
N GLN A 69 -6.58 2.51 -28.92
CA GLN A 69 -5.89 1.48 -28.14
C GLN A 69 -4.87 2.09 -27.20
N THR A 70 -4.89 1.65 -25.94
CA THR A 70 -3.86 1.98 -24.96
C THR A 70 -2.85 0.84 -24.82
N GLN A 71 -1.58 1.19 -24.63
CA GLN A 71 -0.49 0.26 -24.33
C GLN A 71 -0.14 0.21 -22.83
N LEU A 72 -0.82 1.01 -22.00
CA LEU A 72 -0.60 1.01 -20.56
C LEU A 72 -0.98 -0.35 -19.95
N PRO A 73 -0.21 -0.89 -19.00
CA PRO A 73 -0.62 -2.05 -18.22
C PRO A 73 -1.92 -1.78 -17.45
N ILE A 74 -2.76 -2.80 -17.28
CA ILE A 74 -4.04 -2.64 -16.57
C ILE A 74 -3.83 -2.23 -15.11
N GLU A 75 -2.72 -2.64 -14.47
CA GLU A 75 -2.42 -2.20 -13.09
C GLU A 75 -2.25 -0.69 -13.01
N VAL A 76 -1.53 -0.08 -13.96
CA VAL A 76 -1.33 1.37 -14.05
C VAL A 76 -2.65 2.11 -14.28
N VAL A 77 -3.54 1.53 -15.09
CA VAL A 77 -4.88 2.10 -15.32
C VAL A 77 -5.72 2.03 -14.04
N LEU A 78 -5.67 0.92 -13.31
CA LEU A 78 -6.42 0.75 -12.06
C LEU A 78 -5.88 1.67 -10.95
N GLU A 79 -4.57 1.84 -10.84
CA GLU A 79 -3.94 2.82 -9.94
C GLU A 79 -4.37 4.24 -10.28
N TYR A 80 -4.41 4.60 -11.57
CA TYR A 80 -4.90 5.91 -11.99
C TYR A 80 -6.37 6.10 -11.65
N ILE A 81 -7.23 5.12 -11.91
CA ILE A 81 -8.66 5.15 -11.54
C ILE A 81 -8.82 5.27 -10.01
N ASP A 82 -7.96 4.62 -9.23
CA ASP A 82 -7.97 4.74 -7.78
C ASP A 82 -7.54 6.13 -7.31
N SER A 83 -6.56 6.76 -7.97
CA SER A 83 -6.20 8.16 -7.72
C SER A 83 -7.35 9.11 -8.07
N LEU A 84 -8.08 8.83 -9.16
CA LEU A 84 -9.27 9.59 -9.55
C LEU A 84 -10.40 9.49 -8.51
N LYS A 85 -10.48 8.45 -7.68
CA LYS A 85 -11.49 8.38 -6.60
C LYS A 85 -11.34 9.48 -5.56
N GLN A 86 -10.15 10.05 -5.42
CA GLN A 86 -9.91 11.18 -4.52
C GLN A 86 -10.46 12.50 -5.07
N VAL A 87 -10.57 12.61 -6.39
CA VAL A 87 -11.07 13.80 -7.10
C VAL A 87 -12.57 13.66 -7.38
N TYR A 88 -12.99 12.50 -7.88
CA TYR A 88 -14.36 12.15 -8.23
C TYR A 88 -15.11 11.51 -7.05
N THR A 89 -15.29 12.33 -6.01
CA THR A 89 -16.03 11.96 -4.78
C THR A 89 -17.52 12.29 -4.90
N PRO A 90 -18.40 11.63 -4.11
CA PRO A 90 -19.81 11.98 -4.04
C PRO A 90 -20.05 13.48 -3.77
N GLU A 91 -19.21 14.06 -2.92
CA GLU A 91 -19.26 15.46 -2.53
C GLU A 91 -18.90 16.38 -3.69
N ALA A 92 -17.86 16.03 -4.46
CA ALA A 92 -17.36 16.80 -5.60
C ALA A 92 -18.22 16.71 -6.87
N TYR A 93 -19.26 15.87 -6.91
CA TYR A 93 -20.13 15.76 -8.09
C TYR A 93 -20.90 17.06 -8.37
N ASP A 94 -20.76 17.59 -9.58
CA ASP A 94 -21.49 18.75 -10.09
C ASP A 94 -22.03 18.46 -11.49
N LEU A 95 -23.34 18.65 -11.71
CA LEU A 95 -24.02 18.29 -12.95
C LEU A 95 -23.43 18.99 -14.19
N PHE A 96 -22.90 20.21 -14.03
CA PHE A 96 -22.44 21.03 -15.15
C PHE A 96 -20.92 21.04 -15.30
N ARG A 97 -20.20 21.01 -14.19
CA ARG A 97 -18.74 21.25 -14.16
C ARG A 97 -17.92 20.02 -13.77
N HIS A 98 -18.52 19.03 -13.12
CA HIS A 98 -17.79 17.87 -12.61
C HIS A 98 -18.67 16.61 -12.57
N ASN A 99 -19.01 16.11 -13.76
CA ASN A 99 -19.96 15.00 -13.98
C ASN A 99 -19.29 13.80 -14.67
N CYS A 100 -20.10 12.80 -15.04
CA CYS A 100 -19.67 11.58 -15.73
C CYS A 100 -18.91 11.81 -17.05
N ASN A 101 -19.20 12.89 -17.77
CA ASN A 101 -18.54 13.23 -19.02
C ASN A 101 -17.15 13.81 -18.77
N ASN A 102 -16.96 14.57 -17.69
CA ASN A 102 -15.63 15.02 -17.25
C ASN A 102 -14.76 13.81 -16.86
N PHE A 103 -15.32 12.89 -16.07
CA PHE A 103 -14.62 11.65 -15.71
C PHE A 103 -14.18 10.85 -16.95
N SER A 104 -15.10 10.61 -17.88
CA SER A 104 -14.80 9.88 -19.11
C SER A 104 -13.79 10.61 -19.99
N HIS A 105 -13.80 11.95 -19.99
CA HIS A 105 -12.81 12.77 -20.69
C HIS A 105 -11.41 12.63 -20.09
N ASP A 106 -11.27 12.72 -18.77
CA ASP A 106 -9.98 12.69 -18.07
C ASP A 106 -9.38 11.28 -18.11
N LEU A 107 -10.22 10.25 -17.98
CA LEU A 107 -9.80 8.87 -18.15
C LEU A 107 -9.38 8.57 -19.61
N ALA A 108 -10.14 9.02 -20.61
CA ALA A 108 -9.75 8.87 -22.01
C ALA A 108 -8.43 9.60 -22.35
N THR A 109 -8.25 10.80 -21.79
CA THR A 109 -7.04 11.61 -22.00
C THR A 109 -5.81 10.93 -21.42
N PHE A 110 -5.92 10.34 -20.23
CA PHE A 110 -4.85 9.53 -19.66
C PHE A 110 -4.54 8.29 -20.50
N LEU A 111 -5.59 7.57 -20.95
CA LEU A 111 -5.42 6.30 -21.67
C LEU A 111 -4.85 6.47 -23.08
N LEU A 112 -5.22 7.55 -23.79
CA LEU A 112 -5.01 7.71 -25.23
C LEU A 112 -4.34 9.04 -25.63
N GLY A 113 -4.12 9.96 -24.69
CA GLY A 113 -3.66 11.32 -24.98
C GLY A 113 -4.71 12.22 -25.65
N LYS A 114 -5.97 11.75 -25.76
CA LYS A 114 -7.10 12.47 -26.36
C LYS A 114 -8.40 12.17 -25.61
N GLY A 115 -9.25 13.17 -25.46
CA GLY A 115 -10.51 13.05 -24.72
C GLY A 115 -11.70 12.58 -25.57
N ILE A 116 -12.89 12.64 -24.96
CA ILE A 116 -14.17 12.31 -25.61
C ILE A 116 -14.66 13.40 -26.59
N PRO A 117 -15.59 13.10 -27.52
CA PRO A 117 -16.10 14.08 -28.50
C PRO A 117 -16.65 15.38 -27.87
N ASP A 118 -16.32 16.52 -28.50
CA ASP A 118 -16.64 17.85 -27.98
C ASP A 118 -18.13 18.12 -27.80
N HIS A 119 -18.98 17.58 -28.68
CA HIS A 119 -20.44 17.75 -28.58
C HIS A 119 -21.04 17.08 -27.33
N ILE A 120 -20.38 16.05 -26.77
CA ILE A 120 -20.77 15.41 -25.51
C ILE A 120 -20.18 16.18 -24.33
N LYS A 121 -18.87 16.48 -24.38
CA LYS A 121 -18.16 17.20 -23.31
C LYS A 121 -18.79 18.58 -23.04
N ASN A 122 -19.13 19.31 -24.09
CA ASN A 122 -19.59 20.69 -23.99
C ASN A 122 -21.11 20.82 -23.87
N MET A 123 -21.87 19.70 -23.85
CA MET A 123 -23.33 19.70 -23.73
C MET A 123 -23.83 20.48 -22.50
N PRO A 124 -23.29 20.29 -21.28
CA PRO A 124 -23.79 21.01 -20.10
C PRO A 124 -23.60 22.53 -20.23
N GLN A 125 -22.48 22.98 -20.82
CA GLN A 125 -22.23 24.39 -21.07
C GLN A 125 -23.18 24.94 -22.14
N ALA A 126 -23.42 24.20 -23.23
CA ALA A 126 -24.38 24.61 -24.27
C ALA A 126 -25.80 24.76 -23.71
N VAL A 127 -26.21 23.91 -22.76
CA VAL A 127 -27.49 24.04 -22.05
C VAL A 127 -27.49 25.30 -21.17
N LEU A 128 -26.44 25.55 -20.38
CA LEU A 128 -26.30 26.75 -19.55
C LEU A 128 -26.23 28.05 -20.35
N ASP A 129 -25.78 28.01 -21.60
CA ASP A 129 -25.71 29.20 -22.45
C ASP A 129 -27.10 29.59 -22.99
N SER A 130 -28.08 28.67 -22.96
CA SER A 130 -29.46 28.96 -23.34
C SER A 130 -30.23 29.72 -22.24
N PRO A 131 -31.15 30.64 -22.60
CA PRO A 131 -31.98 31.37 -21.64
C PRO A 131 -32.79 30.44 -20.73
N PHE A 132 -33.29 29.33 -21.29
CA PHE A 132 -34.06 28.34 -20.57
C PHE A 132 -33.20 27.51 -19.60
N GLY A 133 -31.98 27.14 -19.99
CA GLY A 133 -31.05 26.42 -19.12
C GLY A 133 -30.62 27.24 -17.90
N LYS A 134 -30.36 28.55 -18.06
CA LYS A 134 -30.08 29.46 -16.93
C LYS A 134 -31.24 29.55 -15.95
N MET A 135 -32.47 29.48 -16.45
CA MET A 135 -33.68 29.50 -15.62
C MET A 135 -33.85 28.18 -14.83
N LEU A 136 -33.52 27.04 -15.43
CA LEU A 136 -33.65 25.72 -14.79
C LEU A 136 -32.48 25.34 -13.88
N GLN A 137 -31.32 25.98 -14.03
CA GLN A 137 -30.10 25.68 -13.27
C GLN A 137 -30.36 25.48 -11.76
N PRO A 138 -30.98 26.42 -11.01
CA PRO A 138 -31.19 26.25 -9.57
C PRO A 138 -32.11 25.07 -9.22
N HIS A 139 -33.09 24.75 -10.07
CA HIS A 139 -33.96 23.58 -9.86
C HIS A 139 -33.22 22.26 -10.11
N LEU A 140 -32.36 22.20 -11.13
CA LEU A 140 -31.57 21.02 -11.45
C LEU A 140 -30.53 20.75 -10.35
N GLU A 141 -29.86 21.77 -9.86
CA GLU A 141 -28.91 21.68 -8.74
C GLU A 141 -29.62 21.19 -7.46
N GLN A 142 -30.80 21.72 -7.15
CA GLN A 142 -31.60 21.28 -6.00
C GLN A 142 -32.04 19.81 -6.12
N MET A 143 -32.44 19.37 -7.33
CA MET A 143 -32.80 17.99 -7.60
C MET A 143 -31.61 17.03 -7.41
N VAL A 144 -30.42 17.44 -7.86
CA VAL A 144 -29.18 16.66 -7.68
C VAL A 144 -28.82 16.56 -6.20
N GLN A 145 -28.92 17.65 -5.43
CA GLN A 145 -28.69 17.60 -3.98
C GLN A 145 -29.70 16.72 -3.24
N ALA A 146 -30.98 16.76 -3.63
CA ALA A 146 -32.01 15.90 -3.04
C ALA A 146 -31.74 14.41 -3.30
N ARG A 147 -31.25 14.05 -4.49
CA ARG A 147 -30.86 12.66 -4.80
C ARG A 147 -29.57 12.23 -4.11
N LYS A 148 -28.57 13.11 -3.94
CA LYS A 148 -27.35 12.81 -3.17
C LYS A 148 -27.64 12.39 -1.72
N ALA A 149 -28.73 12.87 -1.12
CA ALA A 149 -29.14 12.53 0.25
C ALA A 149 -29.69 11.09 0.39
N GLN A 150 -30.08 10.42 -0.70
CA GLN A 150 -30.50 9.02 -0.70
C GLN A 150 -29.29 8.14 -1.02
N ARG A 151 -28.87 7.25 -0.10
CA ARG A 151 -27.70 6.37 -0.27
C ARG A 151 -27.86 5.45 -1.50
N GLY A 152 -27.13 5.72 -2.59
CA GLY A 152 -27.12 4.87 -3.79
C GLY A 152 -26.48 5.41 -5.08
N GLY A 153 -25.83 6.59 -5.09
CA GLY A 153 -25.40 7.27 -6.33
C GLY A 153 -26.50 8.17 -6.92
N LEU A 154 -26.18 9.04 -7.88
CA LEU A 154 -27.15 10.03 -8.41
C LEU A 154 -28.18 9.41 -9.38
N LEU A 155 -27.75 8.40 -10.14
CA LEU A 155 -28.58 7.61 -11.05
C LEU A 155 -28.98 6.28 -10.40
N GLY A 156 -28.32 5.84 -9.33
CA GLY A 156 -28.62 4.55 -8.69
C GLY A 156 -27.83 3.39 -9.31
N ILE A 157 -26.66 3.68 -9.90
CA ILE A 157 -25.78 2.67 -10.49
C ILE A 157 -25.02 1.98 -9.34
N GLN A 158 -25.49 0.79 -8.95
CA GLN A 158 -24.80 -0.05 -7.95
C GLN A 158 -23.67 -0.84 -8.60
N ALA A 159 -22.52 -0.92 -7.93
CA ALA A 159 -21.36 -1.71 -8.36
C ALA A 159 -21.71 -3.21 -8.39
N ASN A 160 -22.14 -3.70 -9.56
CA ASN A 160 -22.46 -5.10 -9.81
C ASN A 160 -21.44 -5.79 -10.72
N ALA A 161 -20.34 -5.12 -11.07
CA ALA A 161 -19.26 -5.78 -11.79
C ALA A 161 -17.89 -5.49 -11.18
N GLN A 162 -17.28 -6.58 -10.73
CA GLN A 162 -15.85 -6.69 -10.88
C GLN A 162 -15.51 -6.83 -12.38
N PRO A 163 -14.35 -6.30 -12.82
CA PRO A 163 -13.85 -6.44 -14.19
C PRO A 163 -13.92 -7.90 -14.67
N GLN A 164 -14.80 -8.24 -15.63
CA GLN A 164 -14.68 -9.48 -16.41
C GLN A 164 -13.95 -9.18 -17.71
N LEU A 165 -12.62 -9.14 -17.62
CA LEU A 165 -11.68 -9.34 -18.72
C LEU A 165 -11.91 -10.71 -19.34
N ASN A 166 -12.75 -10.80 -20.38
CA ASN A 166 -12.83 -11.97 -21.23
C ASN A 166 -11.68 -11.95 -22.24
N GLY A 167 -10.49 -12.22 -21.71
CA GLY A 167 -9.26 -12.48 -22.42
C GLY A 167 -8.30 -13.26 -21.54
N ALA A 168 -8.78 -14.28 -20.82
CA ALA A 168 -7.97 -15.27 -20.11
C ALA A 168 -6.67 -14.74 -19.49
N THR A 169 -6.76 -13.70 -18.66
CA THR A 169 -5.74 -13.42 -17.64
C THR A 169 -6.39 -13.65 -16.29
N ARG A 170 -6.04 -14.83 -15.75
CA ARG A 170 -6.40 -15.31 -14.42
C ARG A 170 -6.18 -14.19 -13.38
N PRO A 171 -7.03 -14.05 -12.36
CA PRO A 171 -6.62 -13.32 -11.17
C PRO A 171 -5.31 -13.96 -10.68
N VAL A 172 -4.29 -13.15 -10.43
CA VAL A 172 -3.06 -13.57 -9.74
C VAL A 172 -3.37 -13.68 -8.24
N GLY A 173 -4.41 -14.47 -7.94
CA GLY A 173 -4.46 -15.31 -6.75
C GLY A 173 -4.20 -16.73 -7.24
N PRO A 174 -3.74 -17.66 -6.40
CA PRO A 174 -3.39 -18.99 -6.87
C PRO A 174 -4.66 -19.71 -7.34
N ALA A 175 -4.81 -19.78 -8.66
CA ALA A 175 -5.91 -20.44 -9.33
C ALA A 175 -5.99 -21.91 -8.92
N VAL A 176 -7.20 -22.48 -9.01
CA VAL A 176 -7.41 -23.92 -8.82
C VAL A 176 -6.39 -24.71 -9.63
N GLN A 177 -5.60 -25.51 -8.94
CA GLN A 177 -4.54 -26.30 -9.54
C GLN A 177 -5.14 -27.59 -10.09
N ASN A 178 -5.18 -27.73 -11.41
CA ASN A 178 -5.69 -28.93 -12.05
C ASN A 178 -4.55 -29.93 -12.17
N VAL A 179 -4.70 -31.09 -11.54
CA VAL A 179 -3.67 -32.12 -11.49
C VAL A 179 -4.10 -33.34 -12.27
N THR A 180 -3.16 -33.90 -13.03
CA THR A 180 -3.41 -35.04 -13.93
C THR A 180 -2.60 -36.29 -13.57
N SER A 181 -1.65 -36.19 -12.65
CA SER A 181 -0.79 -37.31 -12.25
C SER A 181 -0.45 -37.30 -10.76
N LEU A 182 -0.08 -38.46 -10.24
CA LEU A 182 0.29 -38.61 -8.84
C LEU A 182 1.58 -37.87 -8.43
N PRO A 183 2.66 -37.86 -9.25
CA PRO A 183 3.84 -37.06 -8.93
C PRO A 183 3.53 -35.56 -8.80
N GLU A 184 2.70 -35.03 -9.70
CA GLU A 184 2.25 -33.63 -9.66
C GLU A 184 1.46 -33.33 -8.38
N LEU A 185 0.56 -34.23 -7.97
CA LEU A 185 -0.17 -34.09 -6.71
C LEU A 185 0.76 -34.14 -5.49
N ASN A 186 1.69 -35.10 -5.46
CA ASN A 186 2.64 -35.22 -4.35
C ASN A 186 3.56 -34.00 -4.28
N ASN A 187 3.95 -33.41 -5.42
CA ASN A 187 4.73 -32.18 -5.43
C ASN A 187 3.96 -31.00 -4.85
N LEU A 188 2.66 -30.88 -5.17
CA LEU A 188 1.83 -29.81 -4.61
C LEU A 188 1.53 -29.99 -3.12
N LEU A 189 1.37 -31.23 -2.65
CA LEU A 189 1.17 -31.55 -1.23
C LEU A 189 2.50 -31.53 -0.44
N GLY A 190 3.62 -31.79 -1.10
CA GLY A 190 4.98 -31.81 -0.52
C GLY A 190 5.73 -30.49 -0.65
N ALA A 191 5.26 -29.55 -1.48
CA ALA A 191 5.76 -28.20 -1.52
C ALA A 191 5.48 -27.53 -0.18
N ALA A 192 6.50 -27.46 0.67
CA ALA A 192 6.47 -26.95 2.04
C ALA A 192 5.98 -25.49 2.19
N ARG A 193 5.61 -24.80 1.11
CA ARG A 193 5.16 -23.40 1.11
C ARG A 193 3.71 -23.20 1.53
N LYS A 194 2.84 -24.22 1.42
CA LYS A 194 1.41 -24.07 1.78
C LYS A 194 1.01 -25.11 2.82
N PRO A 195 0.72 -24.68 4.07
CA PRO A 195 0.43 -25.61 5.15
C PRO A 195 -0.92 -26.31 5.02
N ALA A 196 -1.86 -25.81 4.19
CA ALA A 196 -3.15 -26.46 3.96
C ALA A 196 -3.46 -26.68 2.47
N ALA A 197 -4.17 -27.77 2.17
CA ALA A 197 -4.72 -28.05 0.86
C ALA A 197 -6.09 -28.74 0.96
N ILE A 198 -6.95 -28.54 -0.04
CA ILE A 198 -8.12 -29.38 -0.29
C ILE A 198 -8.00 -29.91 -1.71
N VAL A 199 -8.20 -31.21 -1.87
CA VAL A 199 -8.23 -31.88 -3.17
C VAL A 199 -9.67 -32.23 -3.50
N PHE A 200 -10.19 -31.65 -4.57
CA PHE A 200 -11.49 -31.94 -5.14
C PHE A 200 -11.36 -32.99 -6.26
N PHE A 201 -11.75 -34.22 -5.94
CA PHE A 201 -11.88 -35.31 -6.89
C PHE A 201 -13.22 -35.21 -7.63
N THR A 202 -13.13 -35.00 -8.93
CA THR A 202 -14.27 -34.69 -9.80
C THR A 202 -14.29 -35.56 -11.06
N SER A 203 -15.31 -35.39 -11.88
CA SER A 203 -15.43 -35.92 -13.23
C SER A 203 -16.22 -34.95 -14.11
N ALA A 204 -15.83 -34.82 -15.39
CA ALA A 204 -16.53 -34.01 -16.38
C ALA A 204 -18.00 -34.41 -16.60
N THR A 205 -18.35 -35.67 -16.29
CA THR A 205 -19.70 -36.24 -16.46
C THR A 205 -20.54 -36.22 -15.19
N CYS A 206 -20.07 -35.60 -14.10
CA CYS A 206 -20.76 -35.54 -12.81
C CYS A 206 -21.55 -34.21 -12.67
N PRO A 207 -22.90 -34.22 -12.73
CA PRO A 207 -23.70 -33.00 -12.57
C PRO A 207 -23.54 -32.33 -11.19
N PRO A 208 -23.54 -33.06 -10.06
CA PRO A 208 -23.32 -32.46 -8.74
C PRO A 208 -21.96 -31.76 -8.61
N CYS A 209 -20.94 -32.25 -9.32
CA CYS A 209 -19.61 -31.65 -9.35
C CYS A 209 -19.61 -30.28 -10.06
N LYS A 210 -20.35 -30.17 -11.17
CA LYS A 210 -20.48 -28.93 -11.94
C LYS A 210 -21.09 -27.79 -11.14
N VAL A 211 -22.00 -28.11 -10.22
CA VAL A 211 -22.61 -27.13 -9.30
C VAL A 211 -21.58 -26.53 -8.34
N LEU A 212 -20.53 -27.28 -7.97
CA LEU A 212 -19.50 -26.82 -7.04
C LEU A 212 -18.33 -26.10 -7.70
N TYR A 213 -18.13 -26.20 -9.02
CA TYR A 213 -16.99 -25.55 -9.69
C TYR A 213 -16.93 -24.03 -9.44
N PRO A 214 -18.02 -23.25 -9.59
CA PRO A 214 -17.94 -21.80 -9.36
C PRO A 214 -17.55 -21.46 -7.92
N LEU A 215 -18.08 -22.21 -6.95
CA LEU A 215 -17.74 -22.02 -5.54
C LEU A 215 -16.28 -22.41 -5.26
N TYR A 216 -15.80 -23.50 -5.84
CA TYR A 216 -14.43 -23.96 -5.65
C TYR A 216 -13.41 -22.98 -6.26
N ASP A 217 -13.72 -22.43 -7.43
CA ASP A 217 -12.92 -21.39 -8.09
C ASP A 217 -12.96 -20.08 -7.27
N GLN A 218 -14.12 -19.69 -6.74
CA GLN A 218 -14.25 -18.54 -5.84
C GLN A 218 -13.40 -18.71 -4.57
N LEU A 219 -13.47 -19.88 -3.93
CA LEU A 219 -12.70 -20.17 -2.73
C LEU A 219 -11.20 -20.20 -3.02
N ALA A 220 -10.78 -20.66 -4.19
CA ALA A 220 -9.37 -20.58 -4.60
C ALA A 220 -8.91 -19.14 -4.82
N ALA A 221 -9.76 -18.28 -5.39
CA ALA A 221 -9.45 -16.86 -5.54
C ALA A 221 -9.35 -16.13 -4.18
N GLU A 222 -10.23 -16.48 -3.24
CA GLU A 222 -10.31 -15.82 -1.93
C GLU A 222 -9.27 -16.35 -0.91
N TRP A 223 -9.07 -17.67 -0.86
CA TRP A 223 -8.25 -18.34 0.15
C TRP A 223 -6.97 -18.93 -0.39
N GLY A 224 -6.72 -18.83 -1.68
CA GLY A 224 -5.67 -19.57 -2.35
C GLY A 224 -4.26 -19.34 -1.78
N ASP A 225 -3.99 -18.15 -1.23
CA ASP A 225 -2.71 -17.83 -0.58
C ASP A 225 -2.49 -18.64 0.71
N LYS A 226 -3.58 -19.01 1.38
CA LYS A 226 -3.57 -19.78 2.64
C LYS A 226 -3.87 -21.27 2.43
N VAL A 227 -4.75 -21.62 1.51
CA VAL A 227 -5.18 -23.00 1.27
C VAL A 227 -5.02 -23.32 -0.20
N SER A 228 -4.30 -24.39 -0.54
CA SER A 228 -4.21 -24.88 -1.91
C SER A 228 -5.50 -25.59 -2.31
N LEU A 229 -6.25 -25.04 -3.26
CA LEU A 229 -7.43 -25.67 -3.83
C LEU A 229 -7.02 -26.43 -5.09
N ILE A 230 -6.96 -27.76 -5.00
CA ILE A 230 -6.49 -28.67 -6.06
C ILE A 230 -7.69 -29.40 -6.65
N LYS A 231 -7.75 -29.54 -7.96
CA LYS A 231 -8.81 -30.30 -8.66
C LYS A 231 -8.20 -31.47 -9.41
N VAL A 232 -8.76 -32.66 -9.22
CA VAL A 232 -8.32 -33.91 -9.85
C VAL A 232 -9.49 -34.51 -10.60
N ASP A 233 -9.39 -34.59 -11.93
CA ASP A 233 -10.36 -35.35 -12.72
C ASP A 233 -10.02 -36.84 -12.68
N THR A 234 -10.85 -37.61 -11.98
CA THR A 234 -10.68 -39.06 -11.79
C THR A 234 -10.73 -39.86 -13.09
N SER A 235 -11.30 -39.29 -14.17
CA SER A 235 -11.30 -39.91 -15.51
C SER A 235 -9.99 -39.71 -16.27
N ARG A 236 -9.11 -38.82 -15.79
CA ARG A 236 -7.80 -38.52 -16.41
C ARG A 236 -6.64 -38.97 -15.53
N ALA A 237 -6.75 -38.80 -14.22
CA ALA A 237 -5.74 -39.14 -13.22
C ALA A 237 -6.08 -40.46 -12.50
N PHE A 238 -6.03 -41.58 -13.23
CA PHE A 238 -6.41 -42.90 -12.69
C PHE A 238 -5.51 -43.38 -11.55
N ASP A 239 -4.22 -43.11 -11.65
CA ASP A 239 -3.20 -43.39 -10.63
C ASP A 239 -3.50 -42.69 -9.30
N VAL A 240 -3.91 -41.42 -9.37
CA VAL A 240 -4.34 -40.62 -8.23
C VAL A 240 -5.64 -41.17 -7.63
N ALA A 241 -6.64 -41.45 -8.48
CA ALA A 241 -7.91 -42.00 -8.03
C ALA A 241 -7.74 -43.37 -7.34
N GLN A 242 -6.85 -44.21 -7.86
CA GLN A 242 -6.51 -45.51 -7.27
C GLN A 242 -5.79 -45.35 -5.93
N LYS A 243 -4.74 -44.52 -5.86
CA LYS A 243 -3.98 -44.32 -4.60
C LYS A 243 -4.87 -43.80 -3.47
N TYR A 244 -5.74 -42.84 -3.75
CA TYR A 244 -6.65 -42.28 -2.75
C TYR A 244 -7.96 -43.07 -2.59
N SER A 245 -8.12 -44.18 -3.33
CA SER A 245 -9.29 -45.07 -3.29
C SER A 245 -10.62 -44.33 -3.51
N ILE A 246 -10.68 -43.46 -4.52
CA ILE A 246 -11.86 -42.65 -4.85
C ILE A 246 -12.90 -43.52 -5.54
N ARG A 247 -14.08 -43.68 -4.91
CA ARG A 247 -15.18 -44.52 -5.41
C ARG A 247 -16.39 -43.74 -5.92
N ALA A 248 -16.45 -42.45 -5.64
CA ALA A 248 -17.55 -41.57 -6.04
C ALA A 248 -17.06 -40.14 -6.24
N THR A 249 -17.74 -39.40 -7.11
CA THR A 249 -17.53 -37.96 -7.33
C THR A 249 -18.83 -37.20 -7.07
N PRO A 250 -18.80 -36.03 -6.41
CA PRO A 250 -17.62 -35.34 -5.90
C PRO A 250 -17.10 -35.98 -4.59
N THR A 251 -15.78 -36.05 -4.43
CA THR A 251 -15.11 -36.37 -3.17
C THR A 251 -14.08 -35.30 -2.87
N PHE A 252 -13.94 -34.94 -1.60
CA PHE A 252 -12.97 -33.98 -1.12
C PHE A 252 -12.10 -34.61 -0.05
N ILE A 253 -10.81 -34.28 -0.06
CA ILE A 253 -9.87 -34.64 1.00
C ILE A 253 -9.11 -33.37 1.38
N SER A 254 -9.13 -33.03 2.67
CA SER A 254 -8.33 -31.95 3.23
C SER A 254 -6.99 -32.45 3.76
N PHE A 255 -5.97 -31.63 3.59
CA PHE A 255 -4.62 -31.86 4.07
C PHE A 255 -4.15 -30.67 4.88
N LEU A 256 -3.47 -30.94 6.00
CA LEU A 256 -2.73 -29.96 6.79
C LEU A 256 -1.31 -30.51 7.01
N HIS A 257 -0.30 -29.75 6.65
CA HIS A 257 1.11 -30.14 6.64
C HIS A 257 1.35 -31.52 5.99
N GLY A 258 0.71 -31.75 4.84
CA GLY A 258 0.79 -33.01 4.09
C GLY A 258 0.04 -34.20 4.71
N LYS A 259 -0.59 -34.04 5.87
CA LYS A 259 -1.38 -35.09 6.54
C LYS A 259 -2.87 -34.92 6.24
N GLU A 260 -3.52 -36.00 5.82
CA GLU A 260 -4.98 -36.06 5.63
C GLU A 260 -5.67 -35.74 6.96
N GLN A 261 -6.60 -34.76 6.94
CA GLN A 261 -7.37 -34.35 8.12
C GLN A 261 -8.79 -34.92 8.05
N GLU A 262 -9.47 -34.65 6.93
CA GLU A 262 -10.87 -35.01 6.74
C GLU A 262 -11.15 -35.42 5.29
N ARG A 263 -12.10 -36.34 5.13
CA ARG A 263 -12.57 -36.84 3.84
C ARG A 263 -14.10 -36.86 3.82
N TRP A 264 -14.68 -36.38 2.73
CA TRP A 264 -16.13 -36.48 2.51
C TRP A 264 -16.50 -36.60 1.04
N SER A 265 -17.68 -37.14 0.78
CA SER A 265 -18.27 -37.26 -0.56
C SER A 265 -19.63 -36.56 -0.61
N GLY A 266 -20.02 -36.08 -1.79
CA GLY A 266 -21.28 -35.38 -2.01
C GLY A 266 -21.11 -33.87 -2.22
N ALA A 267 -22.11 -33.27 -2.87
CA ALA A 267 -22.07 -31.85 -3.25
C ALA A 267 -22.57 -30.96 -2.10
N ASP A 268 -21.73 -30.78 -1.06
CA ASP A 268 -22.03 -29.96 0.11
C ASP A 268 -21.22 -28.66 0.10
N ALA A 269 -21.86 -27.58 -0.35
CA ALA A 269 -21.26 -26.26 -0.43
C ALA A 269 -20.96 -25.64 0.95
N ALA A 270 -21.81 -25.90 1.95
CA ALA A 270 -21.66 -25.32 3.27
C ALA A 270 -20.46 -25.94 4.01
N ARG A 271 -20.33 -27.28 3.95
CA ARG A 271 -19.19 -28.00 4.50
C ARG A 271 -17.88 -27.61 3.83
N LEU A 272 -17.87 -27.48 2.50
CA LEU A 272 -16.69 -27.02 1.77
C LEU A 272 -16.21 -25.63 2.25
N LYS A 273 -17.12 -24.66 2.36
CA LYS A 273 -16.79 -23.31 2.87
C LYS A 273 -16.25 -23.36 4.31
N ALA A 274 -16.92 -24.10 5.19
CA ALA A 274 -16.50 -24.23 6.59
C ALA A 274 -15.12 -24.88 6.72
N THR A 275 -14.85 -25.93 5.93
CA THR A 275 -13.57 -26.65 5.95
C THR A 275 -12.41 -25.76 5.46
N VAL A 276 -12.62 -24.98 4.40
CA VAL A 276 -11.61 -24.00 3.94
C VAL A 276 -11.28 -22.99 5.04
N GLY A 277 -12.30 -22.43 5.70
CA GLY A 277 -12.10 -21.47 6.79
C GLY A 277 -11.34 -22.08 7.99
N ILE A 278 -11.72 -23.28 8.41
CA ILE A 278 -11.06 -24.00 9.51
C ILE A 278 -9.61 -24.33 9.16
N LEU A 279 -9.37 -24.89 7.96
CA LEU A 279 -8.00 -25.19 7.52
C LEU A 279 -7.15 -23.94 7.44
N ALA A 280 -7.67 -22.83 6.93
CA ALA A 280 -6.93 -21.58 6.87
C ALA A 280 -6.54 -21.09 8.27
N GLN A 281 -7.41 -21.22 9.27
CA GLN A 281 -7.10 -20.88 10.66
C GLN A 281 -6.11 -21.85 11.30
N MET A 282 -6.21 -23.16 11.02
CA MET A 282 -5.28 -24.16 11.54
C MET A 282 -3.89 -24.03 10.92
N ALA A 283 -3.84 -23.66 9.64
CA ALA A 283 -2.61 -23.51 8.86
C ALA A 283 -1.94 -22.14 9.10
N PHE A 284 -2.72 -21.12 9.43
CA PHE A 284 -2.28 -19.77 9.78
C PHE A 284 -3.01 -19.31 11.06
N PRO A 285 -2.63 -19.84 12.23
CA PRO A 285 -3.25 -19.44 13.48
C PRO A 285 -3.07 -17.94 13.68
N THR A 286 -4.08 -17.29 14.25
CA THR A 286 -3.96 -15.88 14.63
C THR A 286 -2.81 -15.74 15.61
N HIS A 287 -1.86 -14.86 15.30
CA HIS A 287 -0.70 -14.62 16.17
C HIS A 287 -1.16 -14.27 17.59
N PRO A 288 -0.55 -14.81 18.67
CA PRO A 288 -0.99 -14.59 20.05
C PRO A 288 -1.21 -13.12 20.41
N HIS A 289 -0.35 -12.24 19.90
CA HIS A 289 -0.45 -10.78 20.10
C HIS A 289 -1.79 -10.19 19.68
N ARG A 290 -2.49 -10.75 18.68
CA ARG A 290 -3.79 -10.24 18.23
C ARG A 290 -4.90 -10.46 19.26
N SER A 291 -4.70 -11.33 20.25
CA SER A 291 -5.62 -11.55 21.35
C SER A 291 -5.32 -10.70 22.59
N LEU A 292 -4.21 -9.96 22.58
CA LEU A 292 -3.74 -9.15 23.71
C LEU A 292 -4.18 -7.70 23.58
N ARG A 293 -4.20 -7.00 24.73
CA ARG A 293 -4.50 -5.56 24.77
C ARG A 293 -3.22 -4.76 24.51
N LEU A 294 -2.93 -4.54 23.23
CA LEU A 294 -1.76 -3.82 22.75
C LEU A 294 -2.16 -2.55 21.97
N PRO A 295 -2.74 -1.52 22.62
CA PRO A 295 -3.29 -0.35 21.93
C PRO A 295 -2.28 0.39 21.04
N HIS A 296 -0.98 0.42 21.39
CA HIS A 296 0.02 1.09 20.57
C HIS A 296 0.40 0.30 19.32
N PHE A 297 0.28 -1.03 19.36
CA PHE A 297 0.74 -1.95 18.30
C PHE A 297 -0.39 -2.55 17.46
N ALA A 298 -1.61 -2.60 17.99
CA ALA A 298 -2.78 -3.14 17.30
C ALA A 298 -3.31 -2.23 16.18
N ASN A 299 -2.89 -0.95 16.14
CA ASN A 299 -3.28 -0.02 15.09
C ASN A 299 -2.62 -0.37 13.75
N ALA A 300 -3.38 -0.38 12.66
CA ALA A 300 -2.98 -0.97 11.38
C ALA A 300 -1.93 -0.16 10.58
N ALA A 301 -1.73 1.13 10.89
CA ALA A 301 -0.80 1.98 10.11
C ALA A 301 -0.35 3.23 10.88
N PRO A 302 0.63 3.12 11.80
CA PRO A 302 1.28 4.31 12.35
C PRO A 302 1.91 5.15 11.25
N LYS A 303 1.77 6.48 11.34
CA LYS A 303 2.45 7.41 10.43
C LYS A 303 3.95 7.45 10.77
N PRO A 304 4.84 7.57 9.78
CA PRO A 304 6.25 7.74 10.04
C PRO A 304 6.52 9.05 10.78
N VAL A 305 7.51 9.05 11.66
CA VAL A 305 8.04 10.24 12.32
C VAL A 305 8.89 11.01 11.32
N LEU A 306 8.52 12.26 11.07
CA LEU A 306 9.23 13.18 10.18
C LEU A 306 9.69 14.42 10.97
N TYR A 307 10.92 14.85 10.72
CA TYR A 307 11.51 16.08 11.25
C TYR A 307 11.29 17.23 10.28
N SER A 308 10.09 17.83 10.34
CA SER A 308 9.63 18.86 9.39
C SER A 308 10.04 20.30 9.72
N LYS A 309 10.57 20.56 10.92
CA LYS A 309 10.94 21.90 11.36
C LYS A 309 12.07 22.45 10.48
N VAL A 310 11.83 23.59 9.84
CA VAL A 310 12.80 24.31 9.00
C VAL A 310 13.55 25.35 9.85
N PRO A 311 14.90 25.32 9.90
CA PRO A 311 15.69 26.34 10.59
C PRO A 311 15.70 27.65 9.79
N PRO A 312 16.15 28.77 10.36
CA PRO A 312 16.34 30.00 9.61
C PRO A 312 17.37 29.78 8.47
N LEU A 313 16.90 29.61 7.24
CA LEU A 313 17.73 29.22 6.10
C LEU A 313 18.85 30.23 5.83
N SER A 314 18.61 31.52 6.04
CA SER A 314 19.64 32.56 5.93
C SER A 314 20.82 32.33 6.89
N LYS A 315 20.54 31.93 8.14
CA LYS A 315 21.58 31.60 9.13
C LYS A 315 22.29 30.31 8.77
N LEU A 316 21.54 29.30 8.29
CA LEU A 316 22.11 28.03 7.86
C LEU A 316 23.11 28.23 6.72
N LEU A 317 22.72 28.99 5.70
CA LEU A 317 23.56 29.30 4.54
C LEU A 317 24.73 30.21 4.88
N SER A 318 24.58 31.14 5.82
CA SER A 318 25.72 31.95 6.29
C SER A 318 26.84 31.11 6.88
N LYS A 319 26.51 29.96 7.51
CA LYS A 319 27.50 29.03 8.05
C LYS A 319 28.16 28.16 6.97
N LEU A 320 27.47 27.92 5.86
CA LEU A 320 28.02 27.22 4.69
C LEU A 320 29.04 28.10 3.93
N GLY A 321 28.99 29.42 4.10
CA GLY A 321 29.96 30.35 3.51
C GLY A 321 29.80 30.47 1.99
N PRO A 322 30.89 30.67 1.21
CA PRO A 322 30.81 30.86 -0.24
C PRO A 322 30.14 29.72 -1.00
N THR A 323 30.20 28.50 -0.47
CA THR A 323 29.54 27.32 -1.04
C THR A 323 28.01 27.46 -1.05
N ALA A 324 27.44 28.38 -0.27
CA ALA A 324 26.01 28.66 -0.29
C ALA A 324 25.52 29.27 -1.61
N ASP A 325 26.39 29.95 -2.37
CA ASP A 325 26.02 30.61 -3.62
C ASP A 325 25.88 29.64 -4.82
N ASP A 326 26.17 28.35 -4.61
CA ASP A 326 25.98 27.31 -5.60
C ASP A 326 24.51 27.23 -6.08
N ALA A 327 24.32 27.10 -7.39
CA ALA A 327 23.01 27.12 -8.01
C ALA A 327 22.10 25.99 -7.51
N ALA A 328 22.65 24.81 -7.21
CA ALA A 328 21.89 23.67 -6.70
C ALA A 328 21.41 23.93 -5.26
N VAL A 329 22.28 24.49 -4.42
CA VAL A 329 21.94 24.89 -3.03
C VAL A 329 20.84 25.94 -3.04
N GLN A 330 20.98 26.96 -3.87
CA GLN A 330 19.97 28.02 -4.02
C GLN A 330 18.65 27.48 -4.59
N GLY A 331 18.71 26.51 -5.50
CA GLY A 331 17.53 25.82 -6.02
C GLY A 331 16.74 25.13 -4.91
N VAL A 332 17.41 24.34 -4.07
CA VAL A 332 16.77 23.64 -2.93
C VAL A 332 16.24 24.62 -1.89
N LYS A 333 16.97 25.71 -1.60
CA LYS A 333 16.49 26.79 -0.73
C LYS A 333 15.15 27.36 -1.22
N ARG A 334 15.07 27.75 -2.51
CA ARG A 334 13.85 28.29 -3.11
C ARG A 334 12.71 27.28 -3.08
N PHE A 335 13.00 26.01 -3.34
CA PHE A 335 12.02 24.93 -3.23
C PHE A 335 11.43 24.84 -1.80
N ILE A 336 12.27 24.86 -0.77
CA ILE A 336 11.80 24.81 0.63
C ILE A 336 10.96 26.04 0.98
N GLU A 337 11.36 27.23 0.53
CA GLU A 337 10.62 28.49 0.75
C GLU A 337 9.28 28.50 0.02
N ALA A 338 9.25 28.12 -1.26
CA ALA A 338 8.02 28.01 -2.05
C ALA A 338 7.06 27.01 -1.42
N ARG A 339 7.55 25.84 -1.00
CA ARG A 339 6.73 24.83 -0.31
C ARG A 339 6.12 25.34 0.99
N ALA A 340 6.87 26.14 1.76
CA ALA A 340 6.36 26.71 2.99
C ALA A 340 5.30 27.80 2.76
N ALA A 341 5.39 28.52 1.63
CA ALA A 341 4.49 29.61 1.29
C ALA A 341 3.22 29.16 0.53
N GLU A 342 3.38 28.25 -0.43
CA GLU A 342 2.38 27.90 -1.45
C GLU A 342 1.85 26.46 -1.26
N GLY A 343 2.57 25.62 -0.50
CA GLY A 343 2.25 24.21 -0.31
C GLY A 343 3.06 23.29 -1.22
N ALA A 344 2.97 21.98 -0.97
CA ALA A 344 3.79 20.99 -1.67
C ALA A 344 3.43 20.84 -3.15
N VAL A 345 2.14 20.91 -3.52
CA VAL A 345 1.71 20.67 -4.91
C VAL A 345 2.31 21.69 -5.88
N ASP A 346 2.31 22.97 -5.47
CA ASP A 346 2.68 24.09 -6.34
C ASP A 346 4.19 24.41 -6.31
N ALA A 347 4.92 23.93 -5.29
CA ALA A 347 6.36 24.14 -5.20
C ALA A 347 7.12 23.31 -6.26
N PRO A 348 7.83 23.94 -7.22
CA PRO A 348 8.55 23.24 -8.28
C PRO A 348 9.80 22.56 -7.72
N LEU A 349 10.03 21.31 -8.10
CA LEU A 349 11.25 20.58 -7.71
C LEU A 349 12.49 21.30 -8.27
N PRO A 350 13.59 21.36 -7.49
CA PRO A 350 14.85 21.92 -7.96
C PRO A 350 15.55 20.97 -8.95
N ASP A 351 16.70 21.38 -9.47
CA ASP A 351 17.56 20.51 -10.29
C ASP A 351 18.16 19.39 -9.42
N MET A 352 17.47 18.26 -9.38
CA MET A 352 17.80 17.12 -8.53
C MET A 352 19.16 16.49 -8.87
N PRO A 353 19.50 16.23 -10.15
CA PRO A 353 20.84 15.75 -10.52
C PRO A 353 21.98 16.70 -10.13
N ALA A 354 21.79 18.01 -10.31
CA ALA A 354 22.80 19.00 -9.90
C ALA A 354 22.98 18.99 -8.38
N PHE A 355 21.89 18.88 -7.62
CA PHE A 355 21.96 18.81 -6.16
C PHE A 355 22.58 17.51 -5.65
N SER A 356 22.29 16.36 -6.27
CA SER A 356 22.98 15.09 -6.00
C SER A 356 24.49 15.21 -6.21
N SER A 357 24.90 15.77 -7.35
CA SER A 357 26.32 15.99 -7.66
C SER A 357 26.99 16.93 -6.64
N PHE A 358 26.29 18.00 -6.24
CA PHE A 358 26.75 18.90 -5.19
C PHE A 358 26.93 18.18 -3.86
N LEU A 359 25.97 17.36 -3.42
CA LEU A 359 26.07 16.59 -2.17
C LEU A 359 27.28 15.65 -2.16
N HIS A 360 27.55 15.00 -3.28
CA HIS A 360 28.73 14.14 -3.44
C HIS A 360 30.06 14.90 -3.27
N SER A 361 30.17 16.12 -3.81
CA SER A 361 31.35 16.96 -3.61
C SER A 361 31.40 17.51 -2.18
N ALA A 362 30.26 17.97 -1.64
CA ALA A 362 30.16 18.53 -0.30
C ALA A 362 30.64 17.54 0.77
N VAL A 363 30.27 16.26 0.68
CA VAL A 363 30.73 15.21 1.60
C VAL A 363 32.26 15.02 1.58
N LYS A 364 32.90 15.24 0.43
CA LYS A 364 34.36 15.08 0.28
C LYS A 364 35.14 16.33 0.68
N ASP A 365 34.61 17.49 0.32
CA ASP A 365 35.37 18.74 0.32
C ASP A 365 35.07 19.62 1.54
N LEU A 366 33.88 19.50 2.15
CA LEU A 366 33.53 20.32 3.32
C LEU A 366 34.05 19.73 4.63
N PRO A 367 34.55 20.58 5.56
CA PRO A 367 34.82 20.17 6.93
C PRO A 367 33.56 19.62 7.60
N LYS A 368 33.70 18.59 8.45
CA LYS A 368 32.58 17.94 9.16
C LYS A 368 31.75 18.93 10.00
N ASP A 369 32.38 19.95 10.57
CA ASP A 369 31.74 21.01 11.36
C ASP A 369 30.84 21.94 10.53
N ILE A 370 30.99 21.93 9.19
CA ILE A 370 30.19 22.71 8.25
C ILE A 370 29.23 21.81 7.47
N LEU A 371 29.60 20.55 7.21
CA LEU A 371 28.82 19.58 6.43
C LEU A 371 27.36 19.44 6.93
N PHE A 372 27.14 19.56 8.24
CA PHE A 372 25.78 19.50 8.81
C PHE A 372 24.83 20.52 8.16
N THR A 373 25.32 21.67 7.69
CA THR A 373 24.49 22.72 7.08
C THR A 373 23.80 22.26 5.80
N VAL A 374 24.54 21.54 4.96
CA VAL A 374 24.05 20.97 3.70
C VAL A 374 23.15 19.77 3.97
N VAL A 375 23.52 18.92 4.93
CA VAL A 375 22.68 17.78 5.34
C VAL A 375 21.35 18.26 5.94
N ASP A 376 21.35 19.35 6.71
CA ASP A 376 20.15 19.96 7.30
C ASP A 376 19.25 20.59 6.22
N LEU A 377 19.85 21.16 5.16
CA LEU A 377 19.11 21.62 3.98
C LEU A 377 18.45 20.44 3.25
N PHE A 378 19.19 19.35 3.04
CA PHE A 378 18.68 18.12 2.42
C PHE A 378 17.56 17.48 3.26
N ARG A 379 17.75 17.39 4.58
CA ARG A 379 16.71 16.97 5.55
C ARG A 379 15.42 17.75 5.35
N CYS A 380 15.49 19.08 5.26
CA CYS A 380 14.30 19.92 5.13
C CYS A 380 13.54 19.64 3.83
N ALA A 381 14.27 19.38 2.73
CA ALA A 381 13.69 19.07 1.43
C ALA A 381 13.04 17.67 1.39
N LEU A 382 13.66 16.67 2.02
CA LEU A 382 13.17 15.28 2.08
C LEU A 382 11.79 15.10 2.72
N VAL A 383 11.27 16.10 3.42
CA VAL A 383 9.90 16.07 3.97
C VAL A 383 8.85 16.03 2.84
N ASP A 384 9.18 16.48 1.62
CA ASP A 384 8.32 16.34 0.44
C ASP A 384 8.50 14.96 -0.19
N ALA A 385 7.41 14.22 -0.37
CA ALA A 385 7.43 12.86 -0.88
C ALA A 385 7.96 12.75 -2.33
N ARG A 386 7.82 13.80 -3.16
CA ARG A 386 8.35 13.82 -4.54
C ARG A 386 9.86 13.96 -4.53
N PHE A 387 10.36 14.86 -3.68
CA PHE A 387 11.79 15.09 -3.50
C PHE A 387 12.46 13.83 -2.91
N SER A 388 11.83 13.21 -1.90
CA SER A 388 12.28 11.95 -1.32
C SER A 388 12.20 10.78 -2.31
N GLY A 389 11.09 10.69 -3.07
CA GLY A 389 10.88 9.65 -4.08
C GLY A 389 11.99 9.61 -5.14
N TYR A 390 12.48 10.78 -5.59
CA TYR A 390 13.61 10.86 -6.52
C TYR A 390 14.85 10.10 -6.01
N PHE A 391 15.23 10.32 -4.75
CA PHE A 391 16.39 9.64 -4.17
C PHE A 391 16.12 8.16 -3.85
N ALA A 392 14.85 7.78 -3.64
CA ALA A 392 14.43 6.39 -3.49
C ALA A 392 14.61 5.57 -4.78
N GLU A 393 14.61 6.24 -5.94
CA GLU A 393 14.82 5.63 -7.25
C GLU A 393 16.25 5.83 -7.78
N GLU A 394 17.09 6.57 -7.06
CA GLU A 394 18.50 6.75 -7.43
C GLU A 394 19.23 5.40 -7.47
N PRO A 395 19.87 5.02 -8.61
CA PRO A 395 20.56 3.75 -8.73
C PRO A 395 21.66 3.56 -7.68
N GLY A 396 21.45 2.61 -6.77
CA GLY A 396 22.37 2.31 -5.68
C GLY A 396 22.39 3.36 -4.56
N HIS A 397 21.43 4.28 -4.51
CA HIS A 397 21.26 5.27 -3.44
C HIS A 397 22.53 6.04 -3.08
N LYS A 398 23.37 6.33 -4.10
CA LYS A 398 24.72 6.84 -3.93
C LYS A 398 24.75 8.13 -3.11
N THR A 399 23.80 9.04 -3.33
CA THR A 399 23.75 10.33 -2.64
C THR A 399 23.51 10.15 -1.14
N VAL A 400 22.50 9.34 -0.77
CA VAL A 400 22.18 9.09 0.64
C VAL A 400 23.28 8.28 1.31
N LEU A 401 23.81 7.26 0.65
CA LEU A 401 24.93 6.46 1.15
C LEU A 401 26.17 7.30 1.40
N ALA A 402 26.52 8.23 0.52
CA ALA A 402 27.68 9.10 0.73
C ALA A 402 27.60 9.87 2.07
N ILE A 403 26.41 10.38 2.41
CA ILE A 403 26.19 11.09 3.68
C ILE A 403 26.25 10.12 4.87
N LEU A 404 25.58 8.97 4.77
CA LEU A 404 25.57 7.96 5.83
C LEU A 404 26.98 7.43 6.10
N ASP A 405 27.73 7.10 5.06
CA ASP A 405 29.09 6.59 5.15
C ASP A 405 30.04 7.62 5.78
N ALA A 406 29.89 8.90 5.44
CA ALA A 406 30.71 9.97 6.03
C ALA A 406 30.46 10.13 7.54
N VAL A 407 29.22 9.95 7.99
CA VAL A 407 28.85 10.01 9.41
C VAL A 407 29.27 8.75 10.15
N ASN A 408 28.99 7.57 9.59
CA ASN A 408 29.32 6.28 10.19
C ASN A 408 30.83 6.08 10.30
N SER A 409 31.59 6.46 9.26
CA SER A 409 33.06 6.38 9.27
C SER A 409 33.70 7.36 10.25
N ALA A 410 33.01 8.45 10.61
CA ALA A 410 33.50 9.35 11.65
C ALA A 410 33.35 8.77 13.06
N GLY A 411 32.49 7.77 13.27
CA GLY A 411 32.33 7.11 14.57
C GLY A 411 32.10 8.12 15.70
N ALA A 412 32.77 7.92 16.84
CA ALA A 412 32.69 8.80 18.00
C ALA A 412 33.18 10.24 17.75
N ASP A 413 34.01 10.45 16.73
CA ASP A 413 34.54 11.78 16.36
C ASP A 413 33.56 12.57 15.46
N CYS A 414 32.37 12.03 15.17
CA CYS A 414 31.36 12.73 14.42
C CYS A 414 30.80 13.93 15.22
N PRO A 415 30.80 15.16 14.68
CA PRO A 415 30.19 16.29 15.36
C PRO A 415 28.71 16.04 15.68
N TYR A 416 28.30 16.38 16.90
CA TYR A 416 26.92 16.22 17.39
C TYR A 416 25.87 16.73 16.39
N ALA A 417 26.06 17.96 15.87
CA ALA A 417 25.13 18.58 14.95
C ALA A 417 24.96 17.76 13.65
N LEU A 418 26.07 17.25 13.10
CA LEU A 418 26.07 16.44 11.89
C LEU A 418 25.35 15.12 12.12
N ARG A 419 25.67 14.40 13.20
CA ARG A 419 25.00 13.14 13.54
C ARG A 419 23.49 13.32 13.73
N LEU A 420 23.09 14.35 14.48
CA LEU A 420 21.68 14.65 14.73
C LEU A 420 20.92 14.93 13.43
N VAL A 421 21.42 15.83 12.57
CA VAL A 421 20.69 16.16 11.34
C VAL A 421 20.68 15.00 10.35
N THR A 422 21.69 14.13 10.34
CA THR A 422 21.70 12.92 9.51
C THR A 422 20.65 11.90 9.98
N LEU A 423 20.45 11.71 11.28
CA LEU A 423 19.36 10.88 11.80
C LEU A 423 17.99 11.44 11.40
N GLN A 424 17.82 12.75 11.52
CA GLN A 424 16.57 13.42 11.14
C GLN A 424 16.34 13.39 9.62
N MET A 425 17.40 13.50 8.83
CA MET A 425 17.40 13.30 7.37
C MET A 425 16.93 11.89 7.04
N ALA A 426 17.51 10.88 7.68
CA ALA A 426 17.15 9.48 7.50
C ALA A 426 15.68 9.19 7.88
N CYS A 427 15.17 9.82 8.94
CA CYS A 427 13.73 9.75 9.26
C CYS A 427 12.87 10.31 8.12
N ASN A 428 13.29 11.43 7.52
CA ASN A 428 12.54 12.10 6.45
C ASN A 428 12.54 11.32 5.12
N LEU A 429 13.42 10.34 4.92
CA LEU A 429 13.35 9.42 3.76
C LEU A 429 11.98 8.72 3.72
N PHE A 430 11.40 8.40 4.88
CA PHE A 430 10.08 7.77 5.03
C PHE A 430 8.90 8.70 4.71
N SER A 431 9.13 9.92 4.23
CA SER A 431 8.07 10.74 3.63
C SER A 431 7.51 10.11 2.35
N SER A 432 8.29 9.25 1.68
CA SER A 432 7.89 8.50 0.49
C SER A 432 7.72 7.02 0.82
N PRO A 433 6.63 6.37 0.39
CA PRO A 433 6.46 4.92 0.56
C PRO A 433 7.53 4.12 -0.20
N LEU A 434 8.11 4.68 -1.28
CA LEU A 434 9.17 4.02 -2.06
C LEU A 434 10.40 3.72 -1.20
N TYR A 435 10.79 4.64 -0.32
CA TYR A 435 11.95 4.43 0.55
C TYR A 435 11.72 3.35 1.60
N ALA A 436 10.50 3.25 2.14
CA ALA A 436 10.16 2.16 3.05
C ALA A 436 10.39 0.81 2.37
N ASP A 437 9.96 0.67 1.10
CA ASP A 437 10.14 -0.56 0.33
C ASP A 437 11.61 -0.85 0.01
N ARG A 438 12.41 0.18 -0.29
CA ARG A 438 13.86 0.02 -0.50
C ARG A 438 14.59 -0.43 0.77
N VAL A 439 14.25 0.13 1.93
CA VAL A 439 14.91 -0.21 3.21
C VAL A 439 14.53 -1.62 3.67
N LEU A 440 13.25 -1.99 3.53
CA LEU A 440 12.78 -3.33 3.92
C LEU A 440 13.20 -4.41 2.92
N GLY A 441 13.24 -4.10 1.63
CA GLY A 441 13.51 -5.06 0.57
C GLY A 441 14.94 -5.58 0.50
N GLN A 442 15.15 -6.66 -0.25
CA GLN A 442 16.48 -7.28 -0.44
C GLN A 442 17.40 -6.50 -1.40
N GLU A 443 16.88 -5.50 -2.11
CA GLU A 443 17.57 -4.83 -3.21
C GLU A 443 18.61 -3.80 -2.77
N ALA A 444 18.50 -3.25 -1.55
CA ALA A 444 19.37 -2.18 -1.06
C ALA A 444 20.08 -2.55 0.27
N PRO A 445 20.85 -3.64 0.33
CA PRO A 445 21.49 -4.10 1.58
C PRO A 445 22.51 -3.09 2.13
N LEU A 446 23.20 -2.33 1.26
CA LEU A 446 24.14 -1.30 1.69
C LEU A 446 23.44 -0.13 2.38
N LEU A 447 22.32 0.33 1.83
CA LEU A 447 21.52 1.40 2.43
C LEU A 447 21.00 0.96 3.80
N ARG A 448 20.43 -0.25 3.88
CA ARG A 448 19.94 -0.82 5.14
C ARG A 448 21.06 -0.93 6.18
N GLY A 449 22.20 -1.52 5.82
CA GLY A 449 23.34 -1.66 6.73
C GLY A 449 23.85 -0.31 7.25
N ALA A 450 23.92 0.71 6.38
CA ALA A 450 24.33 2.05 6.78
C ALA A 450 23.32 2.71 7.74
N LEU A 451 22.02 2.51 7.54
CA LEU A 451 20.97 2.99 8.45
C LEU A 451 21.01 2.26 9.81
N THR A 452 21.17 0.94 9.79
CA THR A 452 21.32 0.12 11.01
C THR A 452 22.53 0.57 11.82
N GLN A 453 23.68 0.75 11.16
CA GLN A 453 24.89 1.24 11.82
C GLN A 453 24.69 2.65 12.40
N LEU A 454 24.01 3.54 11.68
CA LEU A 454 23.72 4.90 12.17
C LEU A 454 22.85 4.87 13.44
N VAL A 455 21.81 4.03 13.47
CA VAL A 455 20.95 3.84 14.65
C VAL A 455 21.76 3.31 15.82
N SER A 456 22.46 2.18 15.62
CA SER A 456 23.24 1.50 16.66
C SER A 456 24.31 2.43 17.27
N ALA A 457 25.11 3.09 16.43
CA ALA A 457 26.15 4.01 16.88
C ALA A 457 25.59 5.24 17.60
N SER A 458 24.38 5.68 17.26
CA SER A 458 23.72 6.85 17.84
C SER A 458 23.08 6.56 19.19
N PHE A 459 22.64 5.33 19.43
CA PHE A 459 22.17 4.93 20.76
C PHE A 459 23.27 4.95 21.83
N LEU A 460 24.52 4.72 21.43
CA LEU A 460 25.68 4.78 22.33
C LEU A 460 26.11 6.22 22.67
N ASP A 461 25.47 7.25 22.10
CA ASP A 461 25.74 8.64 22.46
C ASP A 461 25.10 8.99 23.81
N ALA A 462 25.84 8.73 24.89
CA ALA A 462 25.41 9.01 26.25
C ALA A 462 25.24 10.53 26.50
N GLY A 463 25.99 11.38 25.80
CA GLY A 463 26.03 12.82 26.04
C GLY A 463 24.81 13.58 25.51
N HIS A 464 24.09 13.02 24.53
CA HIS A 464 23.02 13.73 23.84
C HIS A 464 21.71 12.94 23.72
N GLY A 465 20.75 13.23 24.61
CA GLY A 465 19.43 12.62 24.56
C GLY A 465 18.68 12.84 23.23
N SER A 466 18.88 13.99 22.58
CA SER A 466 18.27 14.31 21.27
C SER A 466 18.73 13.39 20.14
N VAL A 467 19.99 12.95 20.15
CA VAL A 467 20.52 11.97 19.19
C VAL A 467 19.83 10.63 19.41
N ARG A 468 19.68 10.21 20.67
CA ARG A 468 18.98 8.96 21.02
C ARG A 468 17.50 8.99 20.65
N VAL A 469 16.82 10.12 20.84
CA VAL A 469 15.41 10.33 20.38
C VAL A 469 15.31 10.23 18.86
N ALA A 470 16.23 10.85 18.11
CA ALA A 470 16.23 10.78 16.66
C ALA A 470 16.57 9.37 16.14
N ALA A 471 17.49 8.67 16.79
CA ALA A 471 17.79 7.26 16.50
C ALA A 471 16.58 6.35 16.76
N ALA A 472 15.89 6.55 17.88
CA ALA A 472 14.66 5.83 18.20
C ALA A 472 13.55 6.10 17.19
N SER A 473 13.44 7.34 16.69
CA SER A 473 12.48 7.73 15.66
C SER A 473 12.76 7.05 14.31
N LEU A 474 14.04 6.97 13.91
CA LEU A 474 14.45 6.26 12.70
C LEU A 474 14.16 4.77 12.81
N LEU A 475 14.55 4.15 13.93
CA LEU A 475 14.25 2.76 14.19
C LEU A 475 12.75 2.49 14.19
N PHE A 476 11.95 3.38 14.80
CA PHE A 476 10.50 3.29 14.78
C PHE A 476 9.96 3.27 13.36
N ASN A 477 10.43 4.14 12.46
CA ASN A 477 9.96 4.16 11.06
C ASN A 477 10.24 2.83 10.35
N VAL A 478 11.42 2.25 10.55
CA VAL A 478 11.80 0.93 10.01
C VAL A 478 10.93 -0.17 10.61
N ALA A 479 10.84 -0.23 11.93
CA ALA A 479 10.13 -1.26 12.68
C ALA A 479 8.62 -1.25 12.41
N ALA A 480 8.01 -0.06 12.38
CA ALA A 480 6.59 0.11 12.09
C ALA A 480 6.25 -0.31 10.66
N SER A 481 7.09 0.05 9.68
CA SER A 481 6.92 -0.37 8.29
C SER A 481 7.06 -1.89 8.15
N ASN A 482 8.05 -2.49 8.81
CA ASN A 482 8.25 -3.94 8.84
C ASN A 482 7.05 -4.67 9.49
N SER A 483 6.61 -4.21 10.66
CA SER A 483 5.46 -4.74 11.38
C SER A 483 4.19 -4.68 10.53
N ARG A 484 3.97 -3.57 9.83
CA ARG A 484 2.82 -3.42 8.93
C ARG A 484 2.86 -4.45 7.81
N ARG A 485 3.98 -4.59 7.11
CA ARG A 485 4.15 -5.60 6.05
C ARG A 485 3.93 -7.01 6.58
N ARG A 486 4.43 -7.33 7.78
CA ARG A 486 4.24 -8.62 8.45
C ARG A 486 2.78 -8.92 8.75
N VAL A 487 2.01 -7.90 9.15
CA VAL A 487 0.58 -8.00 9.46
C VAL A 487 -0.28 -8.13 8.20
N GLU A 488 0.06 -7.40 7.14
CA GLU A 488 -0.65 -7.40 5.85
C GLU A 488 -0.36 -8.65 5.02
N HIS A 489 0.87 -9.18 5.06
CA HIS A 489 1.34 -10.30 4.22
C HIS A 489 1.93 -11.44 5.07
N PRO A 490 1.12 -12.16 5.87
CA PRO A 490 1.61 -13.22 6.75
C PRO A 490 2.27 -14.35 5.93
N GLY A 491 3.52 -14.70 6.28
CA GLY A 491 4.28 -15.79 5.65
C GLY A 491 5.05 -15.43 4.37
N SER A 492 5.13 -14.14 4.02
CA SER A 492 5.94 -13.66 2.88
C SER A 492 7.21 -12.94 3.35
N ASP A 493 8.33 -13.65 3.41
CA ASP A 493 9.61 -13.08 3.84
C ASP A 493 10.25 -12.16 2.80
N ALA A 494 9.79 -12.22 1.55
CA ALA A 494 10.38 -11.47 0.43
C ALA A 494 10.22 -9.94 0.55
N VAL A 495 9.29 -9.47 1.40
CA VAL A 495 8.93 -8.05 1.55
C VAL A 495 9.13 -7.56 2.99
N LEU A 496 9.84 -8.36 3.81
CA LEU A 496 10.14 -8.03 5.20
C LEU A 496 11.61 -7.64 5.34
N LEU A 497 11.86 -6.85 6.39
CA LEU A 497 13.22 -6.61 6.86
C LEU A 497 13.89 -7.97 7.14
N PRO A 498 15.11 -8.23 6.65
CA PRO A 498 15.76 -9.51 6.92
C PRO A 498 15.91 -9.78 8.41
N GLU A 499 15.87 -11.05 8.79
CA GLU A 499 15.88 -11.45 10.19
C GLU A 499 17.16 -11.01 10.93
N SER A 500 18.32 -11.09 10.26
CA SER A 500 19.60 -10.60 10.81
C SER A 500 19.56 -9.12 11.15
N ASP A 501 18.95 -8.30 10.29
CA ASP A 501 18.81 -6.85 10.53
C ASP A 501 17.81 -6.57 11.67
N GLN A 502 16.73 -7.35 11.76
CA GLN A 502 15.80 -7.26 12.89
C GLN A 502 16.49 -7.59 14.22
N VAL A 503 17.30 -8.64 14.25
CA VAL A 503 18.09 -9.08 15.42
C VAL A 503 19.07 -8.00 15.84
N GLU A 504 19.85 -7.44 14.90
CA GLU A 504 20.81 -6.38 15.19
C GLU A 504 20.14 -5.13 15.75
N LEU A 505 19.08 -4.64 15.10
CA LEU A 505 18.34 -3.46 15.56
C LEU A 505 17.69 -3.68 16.93
N ALA A 506 17.16 -4.88 17.19
CA ALA A 506 16.57 -5.23 18.47
C ALA A 506 17.61 -5.32 19.59
N ALA A 507 18.78 -5.90 19.33
CA ALA A 507 19.89 -5.93 20.28
C ALA A 507 20.34 -4.51 20.63
N SER A 508 20.58 -3.67 19.62
CA SER A 508 20.98 -2.27 19.80
C SER A 508 19.95 -1.47 20.59
N ALA A 509 18.65 -1.63 20.26
CA ALA A 509 17.58 -0.95 20.99
C ALA A 509 17.48 -1.44 22.44
N LEU A 510 17.62 -2.74 22.69
CA LEU A 510 17.55 -3.29 24.04
C LEU A 510 18.73 -2.86 24.91
N GLU A 511 19.94 -2.84 24.35
CA GLU A 511 21.12 -2.28 25.02
C GLU A 511 20.92 -0.81 25.34
N ALA A 512 20.39 -0.02 24.39
CA ALA A 512 20.08 1.39 24.59
C ALA A 512 19.05 1.60 25.71
N VAL A 513 17.97 0.80 25.72
CA VAL A 513 16.98 0.78 26.80
C VAL A 513 17.69 0.51 28.12
N ALA A 514 18.51 -0.55 28.21
CA ALA A 514 19.23 -0.92 29.43
C ALA A 514 20.12 0.23 29.96
N GLN A 515 20.74 1.00 29.08
CA GLN A 515 21.62 2.12 29.44
C GLN A 515 20.87 3.43 29.72
N GLU A 516 19.66 3.63 29.21
CA GLU A 516 18.91 4.89 29.35
C GLU A 516 18.54 5.19 30.81
N ARG A 517 18.83 6.42 31.22
CA ARG A 517 18.79 6.88 32.61
C ARG A 517 18.19 8.27 32.75
N GLU A 518 18.09 9.05 31.69
CA GLU A 518 17.78 10.48 31.79
C GLU A 518 16.59 10.85 30.92
N SER A 519 16.57 10.38 29.67
CA SER A 519 15.58 10.81 28.68
C SER A 519 14.41 9.84 28.62
N GLY A 520 13.28 10.24 29.21
CA GLY A 520 12.01 9.51 29.08
C GLY A 520 11.53 9.46 27.62
N GLU A 521 11.74 10.53 26.85
CA GLU A 521 11.38 10.58 25.42
C GLU A 521 12.21 9.58 24.59
N ALA A 522 13.51 9.45 24.89
CA ALA A 522 14.35 8.46 24.21
C ALA A 522 13.91 7.04 24.57
N LEU A 523 13.66 6.77 25.85
CA LEU A 523 13.15 5.48 26.32
C LEU A 523 11.82 5.13 25.64
N HIS A 524 10.88 6.06 25.60
CA HIS A 524 9.58 5.88 24.94
C HIS A 524 9.76 5.46 23.48
N GLY A 525 10.56 6.20 22.72
CA GLY A 525 10.84 5.89 21.32
C GLY A 525 11.48 4.52 21.14
N MET A 526 12.46 4.16 21.98
CA MET A 526 13.14 2.86 21.92
C MET A 526 12.18 1.71 22.21
N LEU A 527 11.32 1.83 23.23
CA LEU A 527 10.32 0.82 23.57
C LEU A 527 9.26 0.67 22.47
N LEU A 528 8.81 1.78 21.89
CA LEU A 528 7.83 1.76 20.81
C LEU A 528 8.40 1.07 19.57
N ALA A 529 9.63 1.43 19.19
CA ALA A 529 10.37 0.80 18.11
C ALA A 529 10.58 -0.70 18.32
N LEU A 530 11.09 -1.11 19.49
CA LEU A 530 11.30 -2.51 19.85
C LEU A 530 9.99 -3.30 19.87
N GLY A 531 8.92 -2.69 20.37
CA GLY A 531 7.59 -3.27 20.36
C GLY A 531 7.08 -3.54 18.94
N PHE A 532 7.25 -2.62 17.99
CA PHE A 532 6.90 -2.87 16.59
C PHE A 532 7.79 -3.96 15.94
N LEU A 533 9.09 -4.04 16.25
CA LEU A 533 9.92 -5.15 15.79
C LEU A 533 9.37 -6.49 16.28
N ALA A 534 9.02 -6.59 17.55
CA ALA A 534 8.54 -7.82 18.16
C ALA A 534 7.06 -8.15 17.87
N TYR A 535 6.23 -7.15 17.51
CA TYR A 535 4.80 -7.36 17.33
C TYR A 535 4.48 -8.29 16.15
N CYS A 536 3.86 -9.44 16.43
CA CYS A 536 3.59 -10.49 15.44
C CYS A 536 4.84 -11.12 14.80
N ALA A 537 6.01 -11.00 15.43
CA ALA A 537 7.22 -11.69 15.00
C ALA A 537 7.08 -13.22 15.16
N PRO A 538 7.69 -14.04 14.28
CA PRO A 538 7.64 -15.50 14.40
C PRO A 538 8.13 -15.98 15.77
N LEU A 539 7.35 -16.81 16.46
CA LEU A 539 7.63 -17.25 17.84
C LEU A 539 8.86 -18.17 17.95
N ASP A 540 9.21 -18.78 16.83
CA ASP A 540 10.35 -19.66 16.55
C ASP A 540 11.46 -18.96 15.73
N GLY A 541 11.35 -17.65 15.51
CA GLY A 541 12.37 -16.85 14.82
C GLY A 541 13.51 -16.40 15.73
N GLU A 542 14.65 -16.09 15.11
CA GLU A 542 15.89 -15.63 15.76
C GLU A 542 15.67 -14.36 16.58
N LEU A 543 14.81 -13.44 16.10
CA LEU A 543 14.48 -12.21 16.84
C LEU A 543 13.86 -12.53 18.21
N VAL A 544 12.91 -13.46 18.26
CA VAL A 544 12.23 -13.81 19.51
C VAL A 544 13.16 -14.58 20.43
N ASP A 545 14.00 -15.44 19.89
CA ASP A 545 15.01 -16.16 20.67
C ASP A 545 16.08 -15.23 21.25
N LEU A 546 16.52 -14.21 20.50
CA LEU A 546 17.38 -13.14 21.00
C LEU A 546 16.72 -12.38 22.17
N LEU A 547 15.47 -11.94 22.01
CA LEU A 547 14.76 -11.18 23.04
C LEU A 547 14.60 -11.99 24.34
N ARG A 548 14.42 -13.31 24.23
CA ARG A 548 14.40 -14.22 25.37
C ARG A 548 15.80 -14.37 25.98
N ALA A 549 16.83 -14.60 25.17
CA ALA A 549 18.20 -14.82 25.62
C ALA A 549 18.80 -13.59 26.33
N LEU A 550 18.45 -12.39 25.88
CA LEU A 550 18.88 -11.13 26.49
C LEU A 550 17.95 -10.67 27.64
N GLU A 551 17.03 -11.52 28.10
CA GLU A 551 16.07 -11.22 29.16
C GLU A 551 15.35 -9.88 28.95
N ALA A 552 14.94 -9.59 27.70
CA ALA A 552 14.44 -8.28 27.32
C ALA A 552 13.30 -7.78 28.20
N ARG A 553 12.41 -8.70 28.62
CA ARG A 553 11.33 -8.42 29.56
C ARG A 553 11.85 -7.87 30.90
N ALA A 554 12.85 -8.52 31.50
CA ALA A 554 13.38 -8.08 32.78
C ALA A 554 14.07 -6.71 32.66
N THR A 555 14.84 -6.52 31.58
CA THR A 555 15.50 -5.25 31.26
C THR A 555 14.51 -4.10 31.13
N ILE A 556 13.39 -4.30 30.42
CA ILE A 556 12.35 -3.27 30.23
C ILE A 556 11.63 -2.99 31.55
N LEU A 557 11.18 -4.02 32.27
CA LEU A 557 10.46 -3.84 33.54
C LEU A 557 11.33 -3.17 34.61
N GLY A 558 12.64 -3.42 34.61
CA GLY A 558 13.60 -2.75 35.50
C GLY A 558 13.66 -1.22 35.32
N LYS A 559 13.08 -0.66 34.26
CA LYS A 559 12.98 0.79 34.07
C LYS A 559 11.86 1.45 34.85
N LYS A 560 10.92 0.67 35.41
CA LYS A 560 9.74 1.22 36.08
C LYS A 560 10.08 2.12 37.26
N ASP A 561 11.11 1.79 38.03
CA ASP A 561 11.53 2.58 39.19
C ASP A 561 12.01 3.97 38.80
N ARG A 562 12.63 4.10 37.61
CA ARG A 562 13.23 5.35 37.15
C ARG A 562 12.32 6.14 36.21
N PHE A 563 11.40 5.46 35.53
CA PHE A 563 10.42 6.04 34.60
C PHE A 563 9.01 5.53 34.94
N PRO A 564 8.45 5.92 36.10
CA PRO A 564 7.18 5.39 36.58
C PRO A 564 5.99 5.71 35.67
N ASP A 565 6.05 6.85 34.98
CA ASP A 565 4.98 7.37 34.12
C ASP A 565 5.01 6.82 32.69
N GLU A 566 5.99 6.00 32.32
CA GLU A 566 6.08 5.43 30.97
C GLU A 566 5.15 4.21 30.82
N PRO A 567 4.05 4.32 30.02
CA PRO A 567 3.10 3.23 29.86
C PRO A 567 3.66 2.05 29.06
N LEU A 568 4.60 2.28 28.14
CA LEU A 568 5.14 1.22 27.28
C LEU A 568 5.97 0.20 28.05
N ILE A 569 6.47 0.51 29.25
CA ILE A 569 7.20 -0.46 30.07
C ILE A 569 6.31 -1.67 30.38
N GLU A 570 5.06 -1.42 30.77
CA GLU A 570 4.09 -2.49 31.09
C GLU A 570 3.57 -3.17 29.82
N GLU A 571 3.20 -2.38 28.81
CA GLU A 571 2.64 -2.93 27.57
C GLU A 571 3.66 -3.77 26.79
N VAL A 572 4.90 -3.29 26.64
CA VAL A 572 5.95 -4.05 25.95
C VAL A 572 6.47 -5.18 26.83
N GLY A 573 6.77 -4.91 28.10
CA GLY A 573 7.37 -5.90 29.01
C GLY A 573 6.43 -7.05 29.37
N ASN A 574 5.22 -6.75 29.87
CA ASN A 574 4.30 -7.76 30.40
C ASN A 574 3.33 -8.30 29.36
N GLU A 575 2.72 -7.46 28.54
CA GLU A 575 1.75 -7.92 27.53
C GLU A 575 2.49 -8.48 26.30
N LEU A 576 3.25 -7.64 25.60
CA LEU A 576 3.84 -8.00 24.30
C LEU A 576 4.90 -9.11 24.44
N LEU A 577 5.93 -8.90 25.24
CA LEU A 577 6.99 -9.90 25.40
C LEU A 577 6.58 -11.02 26.37
N GLY A 578 5.93 -10.67 27.49
CA GLY A 578 5.56 -11.62 28.53
C GLY A 578 4.50 -12.63 28.10
N LYS A 579 3.29 -12.16 27.78
CA LYS A 579 2.19 -13.05 27.34
C LYS A 579 2.29 -13.39 25.86
N GLY A 580 2.72 -12.43 25.04
CA GLY A 580 2.67 -12.53 23.59
C GLY A 580 3.74 -13.43 22.97
N LEU A 581 4.94 -13.45 23.55
CA LEU A 581 6.05 -14.31 23.13
C LEU A 581 6.29 -15.50 24.06
N ALA A 582 5.35 -15.81 24.96
CA ALA A 582 5.42 -17.01 25.78
C ALA A 582 5.50 -18.25 24.87
N LYS A 583 6.40 -19.19 25.19
CA LYS A 583 6.38 -20.50 24.53
C LYS A 583 5.06 -21.19 24.93
N PRO A 584 4.31 -21.76 23.97
CA PRO A 584 3.06 -22.46 24.25
C PRO A 584 3.25 -23.67 25.18
#